data_AF-A0A964AGP5-F1
#
_entry.id   AF-A0A964AGP5-F1
#
_cell.length_a   1.000
_cell.length_b   1.000
_cell.length_c   1.000
_cell.angle_alpha   90.00
_cell.angle_beta   90.00
_cell.angle_gamma   90.00
#
_symmetry.space_group_name_H-M   'P 1'
#
loop_
_entity.id
_entity.type
_entity.pdbx_description
1 polymer ?
#
loop_
_entity_poly.entity_id
_entity_poly.type
_entity_poly.pdbx_seq_one_letter_code
_entity_poly.pdbx_strand_id
1 'polypeptide(L)'
;MSFALTDAEYQPLELLAEVDLADLAIELDMIPDEVIDRRGLLDELVPRLLDRARAEGLPFSKYDADDLEELPTEHRAALARCMGWPAEVTAMLKAGGRVYKVYRKSRRNSQIPLLLPILLKPLARWADETVS
;
A
#
# COMPACT_ATOMS: atom_id res chain seq x y z
N MET A 1 14.50 -9.42 2.92
CA MET A 1 14.72 -9.00 1.53
C MET A 1 14.61 -7.48 1.49
N SER A 2 15.48 -6.78 0.76
CA SER A 2 15.38 -5.33 0.56
C SER A 2 14.51 -5.07 -0.67
N PHE A 3 13.51 -4.21 -0.55
CA PHE A 3 12.73 -3.69 -1.66
C PHE A 3 13.27 -2.32 -2.04
N ALA A 4 13.42 -2.04 -3.33
CA ALA A 4 13.81 -0.73 -3.81
C ALA A 4 12.75 -0.24 -4.80
N LEU A 5 12.27 0.98 -4.59
CA LEU A 5 11.38 1.64 -5.55
C LEU A 5 12.15 2.01 -6.82
N THR A 6 11.45 1.99 -7.94
CA THR A 6 11.96 2.51 -9.21
C THR A 6 11.88 4.05 -9.21
N ASP A 7 12.69 4.73 -10.03
CA ASP A 7 12.64 6.20 -10.14
C ASP A 7 11.24 6.73 -10.51
N ALA A 8 10.49 5.97 -11.32
CA ALA A 8 9.12 6.32 -11.69
C ALA A 8 8.13 6.18 -10.51
N GLU A 9 8.39 5.26 -9.59
CA GLU A 9 7.59 5.10 -8.36
C GLU A 9 7.99 6.13 -7.30
N TYR A 10 9.27 6.55 -7.25
CA TYR A 10 9.71 7.63 -6.36
C TYR A 10 9.12 8.99 -6.73
N GLN A 11 9.02 9.34 -8.02
CA GLN A 11 8.54 10.67 -8.44
C GLN A 11 7.24 11.13 -7.75
N PRO A 12 6.14 10.37 -7.76
CA PRO A 12 4.92 10.79 -7.09
C PRO A 12 5.05 10.75 -5.55
N LEU A 13 5.88 9.85 -5.01
CA LEU A 13 6.11 9.73 -3.57
C LEU A 13 6.99 10.86 -3.01
N GLU A 14 7.88 11.43 -3.81
CA GLU A 14 8.71 12.59 -3.44
C GLU A 14 7.87 13.87 -3.23
N LEU A 15 6.66 13.93 -3.79
CA LEU A 15 5.74 15.06 -3.65
C LEU A 15 4.90 15.01 -2.36
N LEU A 16 4.90 13.88 -1.64
CA LEU A 16 4.15 13.75 -0.38
C LEU A 16 4.72 14.68 0.69
N ALA A 17 3.87 15.25 1.53
CA ALA A 17 4.37 16.01 2.68
C ALA A 17 5.15 15.07 3.60
N GLU A 18 6.27 15.55 4.17
CA GLU A 18 7.04 14.77 5.14
C GLU A 18 6.19 14.32 6.33
N VAL A 19 5.23 15.16 6.74
CA VAL A 19 4.28 14.85 7.82
C VAL A 19 3.40 13.65 7.47
N ASP A 20 2.90 13.55 6.23
CA ASP A 20 2.05 12.43 5.81
C ASP A 20 2.85 11.11 5.78
N LEU A 21 4.12 11.17 5.36
CA LEU A 21 5.03 10.02 5.40
C LEU A 21 5.36 9.61 6.84
N ALA A 22 5.61 10.58 7.73
CA ALA A 22 5.87 10.30 9.14
C ALA A 22 4.65 9.68 9.83
N ASP A 23 3.45 10.21 9.59
CA ASP A 23 2.20 9.67 10.11
C ASP A 23 1.95 8.24 9.61
N LEU A 24 2.21 7.97 8.33
CA LEU A 24 2.10 6.62 7.76
C LEU A 24 3.13 5.66 8.41
N ALA A 25 4.36 6.11 8.60
CA ALA A 25 5.40 5.32 9.25
C ALA A 25 5.00 4.95 10.69
N ILE A 26 4.45 5.91 11.45
CA ILE A 26 3.90 5.67 12.79
C ILE A 26 2.76 4.65 12.73
N GLU A 27 1.83 4.80 11.78
CA GLU A 27 0.70 3.87 11.62
C GLU A 27 1.14 2.43 11.30
N LEU A 28 2.27 2.27 10.62
CA LEU A 28 2.89 1.00 10.25
C LEU A 28 3.89 0.50 11.31
N ASP A 29 3.85 1.07 12.53
CA ASP A 29 4.71 0.72 13.66
C ASP A 29 6.21 0.74 13.28
N MET A 30 6.60 1.73 12.47
CA MET A 30 7.99 1.98 12.12
C MET A 30 8.67 2.75 13.23
N ILE A 31 9.83 2.25 13.65
CA ILE A 31 10.78 3.02 14.45
C ILE A 31 11.80 3.53 13.44
N PRO A 32 11.72 4.80 13.00
CA PRO A 32 12.73 5.34 12.11
C PRO A 32 14.08 5.38 12.84
N ASP A 33 15.15 4.98 12.16
CA ASP A 33 16.51 5.22 12.63
C ASP A 33 16.77 6.73 12.75
N GLU A 34 17.73 7.13 13.60
CA GLU A 34 18.04 8.54 13.91
C GLU A 34 18.34 9.40 12.66
N VAL A 35 18.72 8.78 11.55
CA VAL A 35 18.93 9.43 10.24
C VAL A 35 18.37 8.53 9.14
N ILE A 36 17.11 8.73 8.75
CA ILE A 36 16.54 8.09 7.56
C ILE A 36 16.51 9.08 6.40
N ASP A 37 17.17 8.72 5.30
CA ASP A 37 16.95 9.34 3.99
C ASP A 37 15.52 9.03 3.50
N ARG A 38 14.83 10.00 2.92
CA ARG A 38 13.44 9.90 2.48
C ARG A 38 13.21 8.68 1.58
N ARG A 39 14.15 8.37 0.69
CA ARG A 39 14.06 7.20 -0.19
C ARG A 39 14.13 5.89 0.60
N GLY A 40 15.01 5.81 1.58
CA GLY A 40 15.08 4.68 2.51
C GLY A 40 13.79 4.49 3.30
N LEU A 41 13.15 5.57 3.76
CA LEU A 41 11.84 5.49 4.43
C LEU A 41 10.80 4.84 3.51
N LEU A 42 10.73 5.29 2.26
CA LEU A 42 9.75 4.81 1.28
C LEU A 42 9.98 3.33 0.92
N ASP A 43 11.24 2.92 0.80
CA ASP A 43 11.62 1.53 0.55
C ASP A 43 11.21 0.60 1.69
N GLU A 44 11.24 1.09 2.94
CA GLU A 44 10.81 0.33 4.11
C GLU A 44 9.29 0.34 4.33
N LEU A 45 8.61 1.41 3.92
CA LEU A 45 7.16 1.57 4.06
C LEU A 45 6.40 0.51 3.27
N VAL A 46 6.81 0.23 2.03
CA VAL A 46 6.07 -0.69 1.14
C VAL A 46 6.02 -2.12 1.68
N PRO A 47 7.13 -2.74 2.14
CA PRO A 47 7.09 -4.06 2.77
C PRO A 47 6.18 -4.12 3.99
N ARG A 48 6.23 -3.11 4.87
CA ARG A 48 5.40 -3.08 6.08
C ARG A 48 3.92 -2.87 5.76
N LEU A 49 3.61 -2.07 4.75
CA LEU A 49 2.25 -1.93 4.24
C LEU A 49 1.73 -3.26 3.68
N LEU A 50 2.57 -4.04 2.99
CA LEU A 50 2.18 -5.37 2.50
C LEU A 50 1.91 -6.34 3.65
N ASP A 51 2.71 -6.31 4.71
CA ASP A 51 2.48 -7.14 5.89
C ASP A 51 1.17 -6.77 6.61
N ARG A 52 0.87 -5.47 6.72
CA ARG A 52 -0.43 -5.00 7.21
C ARG A 52 -1.57 -5.46 6.30
N ALA A 53 -1.39 -5.38 4.98
CA ALA A 53 -2.36 -5.84 3.99
C ALA A 53 -2.66 -7.35 4.13
N ARG A 54 -1.64 -8.18 4.39
CA ARG A 54 -1.82 -9.62 4.62
C ARG A 54 -2.67 -9.90 5.86
N ALA A 55 -2.50 -9.10 6.92
CA ALA A 55 -3.21 -9.28 8.19
C ALA A 55 -4.64 -8.72 8.17
N GLU A 56 -4.83 -7.53 7.60
CA GLU A 56 -6.08 -6.77 7.72
C GLU A 56 -6.80 -6.53 6.38
N GLY A 57 -6.10 -6.73 5.26
CA GLY A 57 -6.52 -6.29 3.93
C GLY A 57 -6.23 -4.81 3.66
N LEU A 58 -6.36 -4.39 2.40
CA LEU A 58 -6.22 -3.00 2.01
C LEU A 58 -7.57 -2.27 2.00
N PRO A 59 -7.64 -1.02 2.51
CA PRO A 59 -8.86 -0.25 2.55
C PRO A 59 -9.19 0.39 1.20
N PHE A 60 -9.55 -0.43 0.19
CA PHE A 60 -9.92 0.10 -1.11
C PHE A 60 -11.21 0.93 -1.07
N SER A 61 -11.20 2.05 -1.78
CA SER A 61 -12.34 2.92 -2.08
C SER A 61 -12.90 2.63 -3.47
N LYS A 62 -14.08 3.17 -3.79
CA LYS A 62 -14.65 3.06 -5.14
C LYS A 62 -13.82 3.80 -6.22
N TYR A 63 -12.93 4.70 -5.79
CA TYR A 63 -12.11 5.50 -6.70
C TYR A 63 -10.85 4.76 -7.14
N ASP A 64 -10.53 3.63 -6.49
CA ASP A 64 -9.31 2.86 -6.76
C ASP A 64 -9.55 1.82 -7.88
N ALA A 65 -10.72 1.86 -8.53
CA ALA A 65 -11.11 0.91 -9.56
C ALA A 65 -10.19 0.99 -10.78
N ASP A 66 -9.97 2.21 -11.27
CA ASP A 66 -9.12 2.47 -12.44
C ASP A 66 -7.67 2.09 -12.11
N ASP A 67 -7.16 2.47 -10.93
CA ASP A 67 -5.81 2.12 -10.48
C ASP A 67 -5.59 0.60 -10.42
N LEU A 68 -6.60 -0.16 -9.95
CA LEU A 68 -6.56 -1.63 -9.92
C LEU A 68 -6.63 -2.25 -11.31
N GLU A 69 -7.36 -1.63 -12.25
CA GLU A 69 -7.44 -2.08 -13.65
C GLU A 69 -6.13 -1.84 -14.40
N GLU A 70 -5.43 -0.73 -14.10
CA GLU A 70 -4.15 -0.36 -14.70
C GLU A 70 -2.98 -1.24 -14.24
N LEU A 71 -3.11 -1.97 -13.13
CA LEU A 71 -2.09 -2.91 -12.68
C LEU A 71 -1.90 -4.07 -13.68
N PRO A 72 -0.64 -4.50 -13.91
CA PRO A 72 -0.38 -5.78 -14.56
C PRO A 72 -1.15 -6.91 -13.89
N THR A 73 -1.63 -7.87 -14.68
CA THR A 73 -2.55 -8.91 -14.19
C THR A 73 -1.88 -9.79 -13.14
N GLU A 74 -0.61 -10.11 -13.34
CA GLU A 74 0.28 -10.82 -12.43
C GLU A 74 0.41 -10.10 -11.08
N HIS A 75 0.72 -8.80 -11.08
CA HIS A 75 0.86 -8.00 -9.87
C HIS A 75 -0.45 -7.90 -9.10
N ARG A 76 -1.58 -7.67 -9.80
CA ARG A 76 -2.90 -7.64 -9.17
C ARG A 76 -3.24 -8.99 -8.54
N ALA A 77 -2.97 -10.09 -9.23
CA ALA A 77 -3.22 -11.44 -8.73
C ALA A 77 -2.36 -11.78 -7.51
N ALA A 78 -1.09 -11.39 -7.51
CA ALA A 78 -0.20 -11.57 -6.36
C ALA A 78 -0.65 -10.77 -5.14
N LEU A 79 -1.04 -9.50 -5.35
CA LEU A 79 -1.59 -8.64 -4.30
C LEU A 79 -2.86 -9.24 -3.69
N ALA A 80 -3.82 -9.66 -4.54
CA ALA A 80 -5.05 -10.31 -4.07
C ALA A 80 -4.76 -11.60 -3.28
N ARG A 81 -3.80 -12.42 -3.73
CA ARG A 81 -3.38 -13.64 -3.04
C ARG A 81 -2.81 -13.36 -1.65
N CYS A 82 -1.98 -12.32 -1.51
CA CYS A 82 -1.46 -11.90 -0.20
C CYS A 82 -2.58 -11.61 0.81
N MET A 83 -3.73 -11.09 0.35
CA MET A 83 -4.88 -10.77 1.21
C MET A 83 -5.91 -11.91 1.32
N GLY A 84 -5.68 -13.03 0.63
CA GLY A 84 -6.65 -14.13 0.55
C GLY A 84 -7.92 -13.75 -0.22
N TRP A 85 -7.83 -12.84 -1.19
CA TRP A 85 -8.96 -12.33 -1.98
C TRP A 85 -8.95 -12.87 -3.41
N PRO A 86 -10.11 -12.88 -4.08
CA PRO A 86 -10.17 -13.06 -5.53
C PRO A 86 -9.50 -11.89 -6.26
N ALA A 87 -8.85 -12.17 -7.39
CA ALA A 87 -8.06 -11.19 -8.14
C ALA A 87 -8.89 -10.28 -9.07
N GLU A 88 -10.20 -10.51 -9.16
CA GLU A 88 -11.11 -9.65 -9.90
C GLU A 88 -11.25 -8.29 -9.19
N VAL A 89 -11.10 -7.19 -9.94
CA VAL A 89 -11.17 -5.81 -9.41
C VAL A 89 -12.44 -5.59 -8.59
N THR A 90 -13.59 -6.06 -9.08
CA THR A 90 -14.88 -5.92 -8.37
C THR A 90 -14.90 -6.66 -7.03
N ALA A 91 -14.23 -7.81 -6.92
CA ALA A 91 -14.11 -8.57 -5.68
C ALA A 91 -13.15 -7.87 -4.70
N MET A 92 -12.01 -7.37 -5.19
CA MET A 92 -11.05 -6.60 -4.40
C MET A 92 -11.67 -5.31 -3.84
N LEU A 93 -12.39 -4.54 -4.67
CA LEU A 93 -13.11 -3.34 -4.24
C LEU A 93 -14.19 -3.66 -3.19
N LYS A 94 -14.90 -4.78 -3.35
CA LYS A 94 -15.93 -5.20 -2.38
C LYS A 94 -15.31 -5.60 -1.04
N ALA A 95 -14.19 -6.32 -1.04
CA ALA A 95 -13.47 -6.71 0.17
C ALA A 95 -12.83 -5.48 0.83
N GLY A 96 -12.07 -4.70 0.07
CA GLY A 96 -11.40 -3.50 0.55
C GLY A 96 -12.37 -2.41 1.02
N GLY A 97 -13.54 -2.28 0.41
CA GLY A 97 -14.59 -1.37 0.88
C GLY A 97 -15.13 -1.73 2.28
N ARG A 98 -15.04 -3.00 2.70
CA ARG A 98 -15.34 -3.40 4.09
C ARG A 98 -14.23 -2.96 5.03
N VAL A 99 -12.97 -3.16 4.63
CA VAL A 99 -11.78 -2.72 5.39
C VAL A 99 -11.79 -1.20 5.54
N TYR A 100 -12.05 -0.45 4.47
CA TYR A 100 -12.18 1.01 4.46
C TYR A 100 -13.19 1.52 5.48
N LYS A 101 -14.35 0.85 5.62
CA LYS A 101 -15.36 1.20 6.63
C LYS A 101 -14.88 0.98 8.06
N VAL A 102 -14.07 -0.06 8.29
CA VAL A 102 -13.44 -0.29 9.60
C VAL A 102 -12.45 0.82 9.89
N TYR A 103 -11.54 1.10 8.96
CA TYR A 103 -10.57 2.19 9.05
C TYR A 103 -11.23 3.53 9.36
N ARG A 104 -12.28 3.91 8.63
CA ARG A 104 -13.01 5.17 8.88
C ARG A 104 -13.66 5.24 10.27
N LYS A 105 -13.96 4.11 10.90
CA LYS A 105 -14.58 4.05 12.24
C LYS A 105 -13.55 3.99 13.37
N SER A 106 -12.50 3.19 13.23
CA SER A 106 -11.50 2.94 14.29
C SER A 106 -10.23 3.78 14.15
N ARG A 107 -9.90 4.23 12.93
CA ARG A 107 -8.66 4.95 12.58
C ARG A 107 -9.00 6.16 11.69
N ARG A 108 -9.72 7.14 12.26
CA ARG A 108 -10.31 8.26 11.52
C ARG A 108 -9.31 9.09 10.70
N ASN A 109 -8.05 9.14 11.16
CA ASN A 109 -6.95 9.88 10.55
C ASN A 109 -5.89 8.94 9.95
N SER A 110 -6.27 7.71 9.58
CA SER A 110 -5.37 6.78 8.92
C SER A 110 -4.84 7.36 7.61
N GLN A 111 -3.53 7.29 7.42
CA GLN A 111 -2.86 7.71 6.20
C GLN A 111 -2.92 6.63 5.12
N ILE A 112 -3.11 5.36 5.52
CA ILE A 112 -3.14 4.24 4.57
C ILE A 112 -4.18 4.46 3.45
N PRO A 113 -5.48 4.72 3.70
CA PRO A 113 -6.43 4.94 2.62
C PRO A 113 -6.16 6.21 1.80
N LEU A 114 -5.48 7.21 2.37
CA LEU A 114 -5.17 8.46 1.67
C LEU A 114 -4.04 8.26 0.66
N LEU A 115 -3.01 7.53 1.07
CA LEU A 115 -1.80 7.31 0.29
C LEU A 115 -1.86 6.04 -0.57
N LEU A 116 -2.86 5.18 -0.36
CA LEU A 116 -3.02 3.91 -1.07
C LEU A 116 -2.96 4.05 -2.60
N PRO A 117 -3.64 5.00 -3.26
CA PRO A 117 -3.58 5.10 -4.73
C PRO A 117 -2.15 5.28 -5.25
N ILE A 118 -1.34 6.09 -4.55
CA ILE A 118 0.04 6.37 -4.94
C ILE A 118 0.94 5.15 -4.65
N LEU A 119 0.67 4.45 -3.55
CA LEU A 119 1.45 3.29 -3.11
C LEU A 119 1.02 1.98 -3.78
N LEU A 120 -0.11 1.94 -4.48
CA LEU A 120 -0.71 0.70 -4.98
C LEU A 120 0.21 -0.03 -5.96
N LYS A 121 0.79 0.71 -6.91
CA LYS A 121 1.68 0.14 -7.93
C LYS A 121 2.94 -0.51 -7.34
N PRO A 122 3.75 0.20 -6.52
CA PRO A 122 4.91 -0.43 -5.90
C PRO A 122 4.53 -1.57 -4.94
N LEU A 123 3.39 -1.44 -4.25
CA LEU A 123 2.88 -2.50 -3.37
C LEU A 123 2.51 -3.77 -4.12
N ALA A 124 1.84 -3.64 -5.27
CA ALA A 124 1.46 -4.78 -6.10
C ALA A 124 2.69 -5.46 -6.72
N ARG A 125 3.71 -4.68 -7.13
CA ARG A 125 4.99 -5.22 -7.59
C ARG A 125 5.70 -6.00 -6.48
N TRP A 126 5.76 -5.44 -5.28
CA TRP A 126 6.36 -6.13 -4.13
C TRP A 126 5.61 -7.42 -3.76
N ALA A 127 4.28 -7.41 -3.88
CA ALA A 127 3.49 -8.62 -3.68
C ALA A 127 3.87 -9.72 -4.68
N ASP A 128 4.11 -9.37 -5.94
CA ASP A 128 4.54 -10.33 -6.97
C ASP A 128 5.94 -10.90 -6.70
N GLU A 129 6.90 -10.05 -6.33
CA GLU A 129 8.28 -10.45 -5.99
C GLU A 129 8.35 -11.37 -4.76
N THR A 130 7.38 -11.28 -3.84
CA THR A 130 7.37 -12.08 -2.60
C THR A 130 6.58 -13.39 -2.71
N VAL A 131 5.77 -13.54 -3.76
CA VAL A 131 4.92 -14.70 -3.98
C VAL A 131 5.46 -15.61 -5.10
N SER A 132 6.34 -15.07 -5.95
CA SER A 132 7.11 -15.81 -6.97
C SER A 132 8.27 -16.60 -6.36
#